data_AF-H0XN24-F1
#
_entry.id   AF-H0XN24-F1
#
_cell.length_a   1.000
_cell.length_b   1.000
_cell.length_c   1.000
_cell.angle_alpha   90.00
_cell.angle_beta   90.00
_cell.angle_gamma   90.00
#
_symmetry.space_group_name_H-M   'P 1'
#
loop_
_entity.id
_entity.type
_entity.pdbx_description
1 polymer ?
#
loop_
_entity_poly.entity_id
_entity_poly.type
_entity_poly.pdbx_seq_one_letter_code
_entity_poly.pdbx_strand_id
1 'polypeptide(L)'
;TLEAILNFKYSGGPGHVEGYYRNLSMGLHVEVEPSVFFTRVSTLPATSTRQCHLLLDVFNSTEHELTVSARSNEELVLHAGECQRMAIQVDKFNFESFPESPGEKGQLASPKQLEEERQEARGLEISSRLDIRWGIISFSHGEASVEGLLNQLVLDHLQLAPLQWDVLVDGQLCDCEAAAACQVGDPVHLEVRLTNRSPRSVGPFALTVVPFQDHQNGVHNYDLHNITSFVGSSTFHLDAVQPSGQSACLGALLFLYTGDFFLHIRFHEDSTSKELPPSWFCLPSVHVRALEAQA
;
A
#
# COMPACT_ATOMS: atom_id res chain seq x y z
N THR A 1 14.69 -14.83 -25.67
CA THR A 1 15.01 -15.89 -26.65
C THR A 1 16.52 -16.09 -26.66
N LEU A 2 16.99 -17.32 -26.86
CA LEU A 2 18.41 -17.66 -27.00
C LEU A 2 18.60 -18.35 -28.34
N GLU A 3 19.45 -17.76 -29.19
CA GLU A 3 19.86 -18.34 -30.47
C GLU A 3 21.29 -18.83 -30.36
N ALA A 4 21.53 -20.08 -30.75
CA ALA A 4 22.86 -20.67 -30.75
C ALA A 4 23.06 -21.52 -32.00
N ILE A 5 24.30 -21.57 -32.50
CA ILE A 5 24.68 -22.49 -33.58
C ILE A 5 25.73 -23.45 -33.01
N LEU A 6 25.35 -24.71 -32.88
CA LEU A 6 26.26 -25.79 -32.51
C LEU A 6 26.92 -26.33 -33.77
N ASN A 7 28.24 -26.22 -33.82
CA ASN A 7 29.04 -26.73 -34.93
C ASN A 7 29.79 -27.98 -34.49
N PHE A 8 29.46 -29.11 -35.12
CA PHE A 8 30.10 -30.39 -34.88
C PHE A 8 31.06 -30.69 -36.03
N LYS A 9 32.34 -30.84 -35.70
CA LYS A 9 33.33 -31.41 -36.60
C LYS A 9 33.64 -32.82 -36.17
N TYR A 10 33.49 -33.77 -37.08
CA TYR A 10 33.86 -35.15 -36.81
C TYR A 10 34.68 -35.72 -37.97
N SER A 11 35.70 -36.49 -37.61
CA SER A 11 36.56 -37.20 -38.55
C SER A 11 36.84 -38.59 -38.00
N GLY A 12 36.88 -39.60 -38.86
CA GLY A 12 37.24 -40.96 -38.46
C GLY A 12 37.62 -41.84 -39.65
N GLY A 13 38.25 -42.97 -39.36
CA GLY A 13 38.68 -43.94 -40.37
C GLY A 13 39.72 -43.40 -41.35
N PRO A 14 39.81 -43.95 -42.57
CA PRO A 14 40.79 -43.54 -43.58
C PRO A 14 40.72 -42.05 -43.91
N GLY A 15 39.51 -41.46 -43.90
CA GLY A 15 39.32 -40.03 -44.18
C GLY A 15 39.98 -39.11 -43.14
N HIS A 16 40.09 -39.52 -41.87
CA HIS A 16 40.83 -38.73 -40.87
C HIS A 16 42.33 -38.69 -41.16
N VAL A 17 42.89 -39.83 -41.58
CA VAL A 17 44.32 -39.95 -41.94
C VAL A 17 44.64 -39.09 -43.17
N GLU A 18 43.69 -38.95 -44.08
CA GLU A 18 43.78 -38.10 -45.27
C GLU A 18 43.40 -36.62 -45.02
N GLY A 19 43.08 -36.24 -43.78
CA GLY A 19 42.78 -34.85 -43.39
C GLY A 19 41.34 -34.40 -43.69
N TYR A 20 40.45 -35.30 -44.10
CA TYR A 20 39.03 -35.01 -44.29
C TYR A 20 38.26 -35.04 -42.97
N TYR A 21 37.30 -34.13 -42.84
CA TYR A 21 36.32 -34.10 -41.77
C TYR A 21 34.96 -33.73 -42.33
N ARG A 22 33.91 -34.05 -41.58
CA ARG A 22 32.56 -33.59 -41.83
C ARG A 22 32.21 -32.49 -40.85
N ASN A 23 31.49 -31.50 -41.34
CA ASN A 23 31.01 -30.38 -40.56
C ASN A 23 29.48 -30.38 -40.58
N LEU A 24 28.88 -30.40 -39.40
CA LEU A 24 27.43 -30.28 -39.21
C LEU A 24 27.17 -29.03 -38.38
N SER A 25 26.27 -28.17 -38.84
CA SER A 25 25.82 -27.00 -38.09
C SER A 25 24.35 -27.21 -37.71
N MET A 26 24.04 -27.08 -36.43
CA MET A 26 22.69 -27.17 -35.87
C MET A 26 22.33 -25.82 -35.26
N GLY A 27 21.31 -25.15 -35.82
CA GLY A 27 20.72 -23.97 -35.21
C GLY A 27 19.78 -24.38 -34.07
N LEU A 28 19.91 -23.71 -32.94
CA LEU A 28 19.10 -23.89 -31.74
C LEU A 28 18.42 -22.56 -31.43
N HIS A 29 17.09 -22.57 -31.40
CA HIS A 29 16.26 -21.44 -31.03
C HIS A 29 15.49 -21.82 -29.77
N VAL A 30 15.74 -21.11 -28.68
CA VAL A 30 15.08 -21.35 -27.39
C VAL A 30 14.25 -20.13 -27.03
N GLU A 31 12.95 -20.32 -26.88
CA GLU A 31 12.03 -19.31 -26.35
C GLU A 31 11.86 -19.52 -24.85
N VAL A 32 11.94 -18.42 -24.10
CA VAL A 32 11.77 -18.44 -22.64
C VAL A 32 10.46 -17.75 -22.37
N GLU A 33 9.49 -18.51 -21.88
CA GLU A 33 8.17 -18.02 -21.50
C GLU A 33 8.06 -17.99 -19.97
N PRO A 34 7.39 -16.97 -19.39
CA PRO A 34 7.19 -16.92 -17.95
C PRO A 34 6.21 -18.02 -17.53
N SER A 35 6.56 -18.80 -16.49
CA SER A 35 5.70 -19.85 -15.93
C SER A 35 4.50 -19.31 -15.13
N VAL A 36 4.67 -18.12 -14.56
CA VAL A 36 3.63 -17.41 -13.80
C VAL A 36 3.61 -15.97 -14.29
N PHE A 37 2.41 -15.42 -14.48
CA PHE A 37 2.25 -13.99 -14.71
C PHE A 37 1.09 -13.41 -13.90
N PHE A 38 1.25 -12.14 -13.55
CA PHE A 38 0.23 -11.38 -12.85
C PHE A 38 -0.56 -10.55 -13.87
N THR A 39 -1.86 -10.80 -13.98
CA THR A 39 -2.70 -10.12 -14.98
C THR A 39 -3.26 -8.80 -14.48
N ARG A 40 -3.48 -8.68 -13.16
CA ARG A 40 -4.00 -7.49 -12.51
C ARG A 40 -3.45 -7.34 -11.10
N VAL A 41 -3.36 -6.09 -10.66
CA VAL A 41 -2.99 -5.71 -9.30
C VAL A 41 -4.00 -4.70 -8.75
N SER A 42 -4.36 -4.85 -7.48
CA SER A 42 -5.16 -3.86 -6.75
C SER A 42 -4.88 -3.95 -5.25
N THR A 43 -5.37 -3.00 -4.46
CA THR A 43 -5.15 -2.94 -3.02
C THR A 43 -6.48 -2.80 -2.28
N LEU A 44 -6.62 -3.47 -1.14
CA LEU A 44 -7.72 -3.23 -0.20
C LEU A 44 -7.15 -2.73 1.14
N PRO A 45 -7.85 -1.82 1.83
CA PRO A 45 -7.45 -1.42 3.18
C PRO A 45 -7.48 -2.64 4.12
N ALA A 46 -6.56 -2.66 5.09
CA ALA A 46 -6.63 -3.57 6.23
C ALA A 46 -7.26 -2.86 7.44
N THR A 47 -7.48 -3.59 8.53
CA THR A 47 -7.95 -3.03 9.80
C THR A 47 -6.96 -2.00 10.37
N SER A 48 -5.67 -2.25 10.18
CA SER A 48 -4.60 -1.31 10.54
C SER A 48 -4.31 -0.33 9.40
N THR A 49 -4.16 0.95 9.73
CA THR A 49 -3.78 2.01 8.77
C THR A 49 -2.36 1.81 8.19
N ARG A 50 -1.55 0.97 8.83
CA ARG A 50 -0.19 0.60 8.41
C ARG A 50 -0.14 -0.60 7.49
N GLN A 51 -1.26 -1.28 7.30
CA GLN A 51 -1.33 -2.49 6.50
C GLN A 51 -2.35 -2.34 5.38
N CYS A 52 -2.19 -3.15 4.36
CA CYS A 52 -3.18 -3.31 3.30
C CYS A 52 -3.07 -4.72 2.72
N HIS A 53 -4.09 -5.13 1.99
CA HIS A 53 -4.08 -6.37 1.23
C HIS A 53 -3.73 -6.05 -0.22
N LEU A 54 -2.60 -6.55 -0.69
CA LEU A 54 -2.23 -6.54 -2.10
C LEU A 54 -2.91 -7.73 -2.79
N LEU A 55 -3.77 -7.43 -3.76
CA LEU A 55 -4.50 -8.42 -4.54
C LEU A 55 -3.82 -8.60 -5.89
N LEU A 56 -3.43 -9.84 -6.20
CA LEU A 56 -2.77 -10.22 -7.45
C LEU A 56 -3.61 -11.28 -8.15
N ASP A 57 -3.95 -11.06 -9.42
CA ASP A 57 -4.57 -12.09 -10.26
C ASP A 57 -3.44 -12.92 -10.89
N VAL A 58 -3.20 -14.09 -10.30
CA VAL A 58 -2.08 -14.98 -10.62
C VAL A 58 -2.51 -16.00 -11.66
N PHE A 59 -1.81 -16.06 -12.79
CA PHE A 59 -2.09 -17.00 -13.87
C PHE A 59 -0.96 -18.01 -14.02
N ASN A 60 -1.33 -19.28 -14.15
CA ASN A 60 -0.43 -20.38 -14.48
C ASN A 60 -0.40 -20.60 -16.00
N SER A 61 0.72 -20.26 -16.63
CA SER A 61 0.92 -20.44 -18.08
C SER A 61 1.42 -21.82 -18.47
N THR A 62 1.71 -22.67 -17.49
CA THR A 62 2.27 -23.99 -17.72
C THR A 62 1.16 -25.03 -17.90
N GLU A 63 1.52 -26.18 -18.46
CA GLU A 63 0.63 -27.34 -18.58
C GLU A 63 0.56 -28.18 -17.30
N HIS A 64 1.26 -27.78 -16.24
CA HIS A 64 1.36 -28.53 -14.99
C HIS A 64 0.69 -27.78 -13.85
N GLU A 65 0.31 -28.52 -12.81
CA GLU A 65 -0.10 -27.91 -11.55
C GLU A 65 1.09 -27.17 -10.92
N LEU A 66 0.83 -25.94 -10.49
CA LEU A 66 1.83 -25.04 -9.95
C LEU A 66 1.34 -24.48 -8.63
N THR A 67 2.22 -24.43 -7.64
CA THR A 67 1.94 -23.77 -6.37
C THR A 67 2.60 -22.40 -6.32
N VAL A 68 1.92 -21.42 -5.71
CA VAL A 68 2.41 -20.07 -5.48
C VAL A 68 2.29 -19.75 -4.01
N SER A 69 3.37 -19.27 -3.41
CA SER A 69 3.39 -18.85 -2.01
C SER A 69 4.06 -17.49 -1.88
N ALA A 70 3.67 -16.77 -0.84
CA ALA A 70 4.32 -15.54 -0.40
C ALA A 70 4.65 -15.69 1.09
N ARG A 71 5.67 -14.96 1.55
CA ARG A 71 6.40 -15.10 2.83
C ARG A 71 5.60 -15.54 4.08
N SER A 72 4.34 -15.16 4.20
CA SER A 72 3.48 -15.42 5.37
C SER A 72 2.06 -15.85 5.02
N ASN A 73 1.82 -16.27 3.77
CA ASN A 73 0.48 -16.56 3.26
C ASN A 73 0.28 -18.06 3.00
N GLU A 74 -0.98 -18.49 2.95
CA GLU A 74 -1.33 -19.84 2.50
C GLU A 74 -0.88 -20.06 1.05
N GLU A 75 -0.46 -21.29 0.76
CA GLU A 75 -0.04 -21.70 -0.58
C GLU A 75 -1.26 -21.80 -1.51
N LEU A 76 -1.17 -21.11 -2.64
CA LEU A 76 -2.17 -21.11 -3.69
C LEU A 76 -1.79 -22.19 -4.72
N VAL A 77 -2.68 -23.17 -4.93
CA VAL A 77 -2.50 -24.20 -5.96
C VAL A 77 -3.28 -23.79 -7.21
N LEU A 78 -2.62 -23.80 -8.36
CA LEU A 78 -3.18 -23.42 -9.66
C LEU A 78 -3.04 -24.58 -10.66
N HIS A 79 -4.14 -24.97 -11.30
CA HIS A 79 -4.12 -25.89 -12.43
C HIS A 79 -3.63 -25.20 -13.71
N ALA A 80 -3.36 -26.01 -14.75
CA ALA A 80 -2.88 -25.52 -16.04
C ALA A 80 -3.85 -24.50 -16.66
N GLY A 81 -3.35 -23.32 -17.02
CA GLY A 81 -4.14 -22.24 -17.61
C GLY A 81 -5.12 -21.56 -16.64
N GLU A 82 -5.04 -21.85 -15.33
CA GLU A 82 -5.91 -21.26 -14.32
C GLU A 82 -5.45 -19.85 -13.92
N CYS A 83 -6.41 -18.99 -13.62
CA CYS A 83 -6.19 -17.66 -13.06
C CYS A 83 -6.94 -17.54 -11.73
N GLN A 84 -6.24 -17.28 -10.63
CA GLN A 84 -6.86 -17.09 -9.32
C GLN A 84 -6.31 -15.85 -8.62
N ARG A 85 -7.17 -15.19 -7.84
CA ARG A 85 -6.80 -14.03 -7.03
C ARG A 85 -6.13 -14.46 -5.73
N MET A 86 -4.89 -14.01 -5.55
CA MET A 86 -4.12 -14.11 -4.31
C MET A 86 -4.22 -12.78 -3.54
N ALA A 87 -4.48 -12.84 -2.23
CA ALA A 87 -4.52 -11.67 -1.36
C ALA A 87 -3.38 -11.74 -0.35
N ILE A 88 -2.41 -10.83 -0.42
CA ILE A 88 -1.24 -10.79 0.46
C ILE A 88 -1.36 -9.60 1.40
N GLN A 89 -1.43 -9.85 2.70
CA GLN A 89 -1.36 -8.78 3.69
C GLN A 89 0.07 -8.25 3.78
N VAL A 90 0.25 -6.95 3.59
CA VAL A 90 1.56 -6.29 3.62
C VAL A 90 1.54 -5.05 4.49
N ASP A 91 2.66 -4.79 5.15
CA ASP A 91 2.94 -3.50 5.74
C ASP A 91 3.18 -2.47 4.63
N LYS A 92 2.61 -1.27 4.79
CA LYS A 92 2.85 -0.15 3.90
C LYS A 92 4.31 0.28 3.97
N PHE A 93 4.82 0.76 2.84
CA PHE A 93 6.24 1.03 2.60
C PHE A 93 6.57 2.49 2.82
N ASN A 94 7.73 2.78 3.41
CA ASN A 94 8.24 4.13 3.51
C ASN A 94 9.13 4.44 2.28
N PHE A 95 8.52 4.99 1.22
CA PHE A 95 9.24 5.37 0.01
C PHE A 95 9.96 6.73 0.11
N GLU A 96 9.89 7.45 1.23
CA GLU A 96 10.61 8.73 1.36
C GLU A 96 12.10 8.57 1.68
N SER A 97 12.55 7.33 1.89
CA SER A 97 13.96 6.97 2.05
C SER A 97 14.74 6.98 0.73
N PHE A 98 14.06 7.02 -0.43
CA PHE A 98 14.75 7.18 -1.70
C PHE A 98 15.36 8.57 -1.74
N PRO A 99 16.69 8.69 -1.84
CA PRO A 99 17.33 9.99 -1.87
C PRO A 99 16.71 10.81 -3.00
N GLU A 100 16.29 12.04 -2.69
CA GLU A 100 16.30 13.07 -3.72
C GLU A 100 17.72 13.06 -4.25
N SER A 101 17.87 12.67 -5.53
CA SER A 101 19.14 12.56 -6.21
C SER A 101 20.07 13.69 -5.72
N PRO A 102 21.29 13.39 -5.25
CA PRO A 102 22.23 14.45 -4.94
C PRO A 102 22.36 15.28 -6.21
N GLY A 103 22.13 16.59 -6.11
CA GLY A 103 22.19 17.53 -7.23
C GLY A 103 23.57 17.64 -7.90
N GLU A 104 24.44 16.65 -7.75
CA GLU A 104 25.80 16.63 -8.24
C GLU A 104 26.20 15.21 -8.65
N LYS A 105 25.90 14.87 -9.90
CA LYS A 105 26.89 14.37 -10.88
C LYS A 105 26.25 14.27 -12.25
N GLY A 106 26.72 15.15 -13.13
CA GLY A 106 26.26 15.41 -14.50
C GLY A 106 25.64 14.23 -15.25
N GLN A 107 24.35 14.35 -15.53
CA GLN A 107 23.69 14.06 -16.80
C GLN A 107 22.28 14.66 -16.74
N LEU A 108 21.84 15.33 -17.80
CA LEU A 108 20.46 15.80 -17.94
C LEU A 108 19.54 14.57 -18.12
N ALA A 109 19.27 13.81 -17.06
CA ALA A 109 18.18 12.85 -17.08
C ALA A 109 16.88 13.65 -17.19
N SER A 110 16.03 13.31 -18.17
CA SER A 110 14.72 13.95 -18.27
C SER A 110 13.90 13.62 -17.00
N PRO A 111 13.03 14.54 -16.52
CA PRO A 111 12.22 14.29 -15.34
C PRO A 111 11.40 12.99 -15.39
N LYS A 112 11.04 12.54 -16.60
CA LYS A 112 10.32 11.27 -16.83
C LYS A 112 11.18 10.04 -16.53
N GLN A 113 12.42 10.02 -17.01
CA GLN A 113 13.33 8.90 -16.79
C GLN A 113 13.66 8.72 -15.31
N LEU A 114 13.79 9.82 -14.56
CA LEU A 114 14.04 9.76 -13.12
C LEU A 114 12.84 9.21 -12.33
N GLU A 115 11.61 9.47 -12.78
CA GLU A 115 10.42 8.89 -12.14
C GLU A 115 10.26 7.41 -12.50
N GLU A 116 10.56 7.02 -13.73
CA GLU A 116 10.62 5.61 -14.15
C GLU A 116 11.64 4.82 -13.30
N GLU A 117 12.85 5.35 -13.11
CA GLU A 117 13.88 4.72 -12.27
C GLU A 117 13.42 4.59 -10.80
N ARG A 118 12.74 5.61 -10.25
CA ARG A 118 12.14 5.51 -8.91
C ARG A 118 11.05 4.46 -8.83
N GLN A 119 10.20 4.39 -9.85
CA GLN A 119 9.10 3.42 -9.89
C GLN A 119 9.65 1.99 -9.97
N GLU A 120 10.69 1.76 -10.76
CA GLU A 120 11.41 0.49 -10.84
C GLU A 120 12.06 0.13 -9.50
N ALA A 121 12.77 1.07 -8.86
CA ALA A 121 13.39 0.85 -7.55
C ALA A 121 12.37 0.52 -6.45
N ARG A 122 11.20 1.20 -6.44
CA ARG A 122 10.08 0.87 -5.56
C ARG A 122 9.53 -0.52 -5.86
N GLY A 123 9.36 -0.87 -7.13
CA GLY A 123 8.89 -2.18 -7.57
C GLY A 123 9.79 -3.33 -7.11
N LEU A 124 11.11 -3.15 -7.25
CA LEU A 124 12.12 -4.09 -6.77
C LEU A 124 12.04 -4.28 -5.24
N GLU A 125 11.96 -3.19 -4.47
CA GLU A 125 11.84 -3.28 -3.02
C GLU A 125 10.57 -4.04 -2.62
N ILE A 126 9.41 -3.70 -3.22
CA ILE A 126 8.13 -4.35 -2.94
C ILE A 126 8.22 -5.84 -3.28
N SER A 127 8.73 -6.19 -4.46
CA SER A 127 8.89 -7.58 -4.89
C SER A 127 9.75 -8.38 -3.91
N SER A 128 10.90 -7.81 -3.50
CA SER A 128 11.80 -8.45 -2.54
C SER A 128 11.17 -8.67 -1.16
N ARG A 129 10.24 -7.81 -0.74
CA ARG A 129 9.52 -7.97 0.54
C ARG A 129 8.39 -8.98 0.45
N LEU A 130 7.73 -9.09 -0.71
CA LEU A 130 6.66 -10.06 -0.94
C LEU A 130 7.21 -11.50 -0.98
N ASP A 131 8.42 -11.69 -1.53
CA ASP A 131 9.10 -12.99 -1.66
C ASP A 131 8.17 -14.05 -2.27
N ILE A 132 7.56 -13.69 -3.41
CA ILE A 132 6.60 -14.57 -4.10
C ILE A 132 7.40 -15.66 -4.82
N ARG A 133 7.12 -16.91 -4.47
CA ARG A 133 7.77 -18.07 -5.08
C ARG A 133 6.73 -18.97 -5.69
N TRP A 134 7.11 -19.60 -6.78
CA TRP A 134 6.31 -20.62 -7.43
C TRP A 134 7.08 -21.92 -7.57
N GLY A 135 6.35 -23.03 -7.61
CA GLY A 135 6.92 -24.36 -7.75
C GLY A 135 6.01 -25.30 -8.52
N ILE A 136 6.60 -26.09 -9.42
CA ILE A 136 5.94 -27.25 -10.02
C ILE A 136 6.52 -28.47 -9.31
N ILE A 137 5.64 -29.29 -8.74
CA ILE A 137 6.05 -30.47 -7.96
C ILE A 137 7.04 -31.31 -8.78
N SER A 138 8.20 -31.57 -8.19
CA SER A 138 9.29 -32.41 -8.73
C SER A 138 10.08 -31.87 -9.93
N PHE A 139 9.77 -30.68 -10.48
CA PHE A 139 10.45 -30.16 -11.67
C PHE A 139 11.31 -28.94 -11.39
N SER A 140 10.70 -27.86 -10.93
CA SER A 140 11.33 -26.54 -10.94
C SER A 140 10.63 -25.62 -9.95
N HIS A 141 11.38 -24.64 -9.46
CA HIS A 141 10.89 -23.57 -8.62
C HIS A 141 11.52 -22.26 -9.09
N GLY A 142 10.83 -21.15 -8.84
CA GLY A 142 11.29 -19.83 -9.22
C GLY A 142 10.69 -18.74 -8.34
N GLU A 143 11.18 -17.52 -8.55
CA GLU A 143 10.65 -16.30 -7.95
C GLU A 143 9.76 -15.59 -8.97
N ALA A 144 8.67 -14.98 -8.49
CA ALA A 144 7.80 -14.14 -9.30
C ALA A 144 7.91 -12.70 -8.82
N SER A 145 8.14 -11.78 -9.77
CA SER A 145 8.23 -10.36 -9.48
C SER A 145 6.97 -9.61 -9.91
N VAL A 146 6.59 -8.60 -9.13
CA VAL A 146 5.52 -7.65 -9.46
C VAL A 146 6.05 -6.40 -10.17
N GLU A 147 7.34 -6.37 -10.50
CA GLU A 147 7.96 -5.29 -11.28
C GLU A 147 7.22 -5.04 -12.60
N GLY A 148 7.05 -3.76 -12.94
CA GLY A 148 6.33 -3.34 -14.15
C GLY A 148 4.80 -3.44 -14.07
N LEU A 149 4.24 -4.16 -13.09
CA LEU A 149 2.78 -4.23 -12.87
C LEU A 149 2.25 -3.10 -11.98
N LEU A 150 3.09 -2.60 -11.07
CA LEU A 150 2.70 -1.59 -10.09
C LEU A 150 2.58 -0.22 -10.74
N ASN A 151 1.35 0.25 -10.90
CA ASN A 151 1.06 1.62 -11.33
C ASN A 151 1.16 2.61 -10.16
N GLN A 152 1.16 3.91 -10.47
CA GLN A 152 1.28 4.97 -9.46
C GLN A 152 0.19 4.88 -8.37
N LEU A 153 -1.05 4.57 -8.75
CA LEU A 153 -2.16 4.48 -7.80
C LEU A 153 -1.98 3.35 -6.79
N VAL A 154 -1.47 2.20 -7.22
CA VAL A 154 -1.14 1.08 -6.32
C VAL A 154 0.02 1.46 -5.41
N LEU A 155 1.04 2.15 -5.93
CA LEU A 155 2.16 2.64 -5.12
C LEU A 155 1.69 3.65 -4.06
N ASP A 156 0.78 4.56 -4.40
CA ASP A 156 0.23 5.55 -3.47
C ASP A 156 -0.55 4.87 -2.33
N HIS A 157 -1.24 3.75 -2.60
CA HIS A 157 -1.92 2.95 -1.58
C HIS A 157 -0.98 2.10 -0.73
N LEU A 158 0.11 1.60 -1.33
CA LEU A 158 1.17 0.86 -0.65
C LEU A 158 2.07 1.77 0.18
N GLN A 159 2.11 3.08 -0.12
CA GLN A 159 2.91 4.04 0.62
C GLN A 159 2.34 4.29 2.02
N LEU A 160 3.22 4.25 3.01
CA LEU A 160 2.90 4.62 4.37
C LEU A 160 2.70 6.13 4.45
N ALA A 161 1.58 6.55 5.04
CA ALA A 161 1.31 7.96 5.27
C ALA A 161 2.42 8.59 6.14
N PRO A 162 2.89 9.82 5.82
CA PRO A 162 4.02 10.45 6.50
C PRO A 162 3.66 10.86 7.94
N LEU A 163 2.39 11.20 8.17
CA LEU A 163 1.84 11.48 9.49
C LEU A 163 1.11 10.25 10.03
N GLN A 164 1.48 9.83 11.23
CA GLN A 164 0.74 8.87 12.01
C GLN A 164 -0.23 9.61 12.91
N TRP A 165 -1.43 9.09 13.07
CA TRP A 165 -2.46 9.67 13.90
C TRP A 165 -2.82 8.74 15.04
N ASP A 166 -3.06 9.33 16.20
CA ASP A 166 -3.72 8.70 17.33
C ASP A 166 -4.90 9.60 17.70
N VAL A 167 -6.11 9.04 17.75
CA VAL A 167 -7.28 9.79 18.23
C VAL A 167 -7.62 9.29 19.63
N LEU A 168 -7.69 10.20 20.59
CA LEU A 168 -8.04 9.90 21.96
C LEU A 168 -9.36 10.59 22.31
N VAL A 169 -10.26 9.85 22.93
CA VAL A 169 -11.51 10.34 23.51
C VAL A 169 -11.42 10.18 25.02
N ASP A 170 -11.49 11.29 25.76
CA ASP A 170 -11.25 11.37 27.21
C ASP A 170 -9.97 10.65 27.66
N GLY A 171 -8.91 10.78 26.85
CA GLY A 171 -7.60 10.18 27.10
C GLY A 171 -7.47 8.69 26.75
N GLN A 172 -8.53 8.05 26.25
CA GLN A 172 -8.50 6.68 25.75
C GLN A 172 -8.30 6.64 24.24
N LEU A 173 -7.33 5.85 23.78
CA LEU A 173 -7.08 5.64 22.36
C LEU A 173 -8.30 4.96 21.72
N CYS A 174 -8.83 5.57 20.67
CA CYS A 174 -9.92 5.03 19.89
C CYS A 174 -9.40 4.14 18.77
N ASP A 175 -9.63 2.85 18.90
CA ASP A 175 -9.45 1.89 17.82
C ASP A 175 -10.76 1.76 17.02
N CYS A 176 -10.67 1.52 15.71
CA CYS A 176 -11.81 1.56 14.78
C CYS A 176 -12.96 0.59 15.11
N GLU A 177 -12.77 -0.34 16.05
CA GLU A 177 -13.70 -1.42 16.37
C GLU A 177 -14.52 -1.19 17.66
N ALA A 178 -14.10 -0.28 18.54
CA ALA A 178 -14.74 -0.08 19.84
C ALA A 178 -15.32 1.33 19.99
N ALA A 179 -16.56 1.42 20.46
CA ALA A 179 -17.23 2.68 20.75
C ALA A 179 -16.66 3.31 22.03
N ALA A 180 -16.18 4.56 21.95
CA ALA A 180 -15.86 5.34 23.13
C ALA A 180 -17.17 5.76 23.82
N ALA A 181 -17.39 5.33 25.06
CA ALA A 181 -18.59 5.67 25.80
C ALA A 181 -18.44 7.03 26.48
N CYS A 182 -19.45 7.90 26.35
CA CYS A 182 -19.51 9.19 27.02
C CYS A 182 -20.90 9.44 27.63
N GLN A 183 -20.98 10.41 28.54
CA GLN A 183 -22.24 10.82 29.15
C GLN A 183 -22.86 11.99 28.40
N VAL A 184 -24.17 11.92 28.16
CA VAL A 184 -24.93 13.04 27.60
C VAL A 184 -24.87 14.24 28.55
N GLY A 185 -24.60 15.42 28.00
CA GLY A 185 -24.49 16.67 28.75
C GLY A 185 -23.10 16.98 29.30
N ASP A 186 -22.18 16.02 29.29
CA ASP A 186 -20.78 16.26 29.69
C ASP A 186 -19.90 16.53 28.45
N PRO A 187 -18.97 17.50 28.50
CA PRO A 187 -18.00 17.72 27.44
C PRO A 187 -17.04 16.53 27.30
N VAL A 188 -17.03 15.95 26.11
CA VAL A 188 -16.15 14.85 25.71
C VAL A 188 -14.88 15.42 25.09
N HIS A 189 -13.73 15.15 25.70
CA HIS A 189 -12.45 15.66 25.21
C HIS A 189 -11.97 14.82 24.04
N LEU A 190 -11.65 15.48 22.94
CA LEU A 190 -11.09 14.88 21.75
C LEU A 190 -9.67 15.39 21.55
N GLU A 191 -8.70 14.47 21.52
CA GLU A 191 -7.33 14.74 21.14
C GLU A 191 -7.00 14.03 19.83
N VAL A 192 -6.56 14.77 18.81
CA VAL A 192 -5.99 14.19 17.60
C VAL A 192 -4.50 14.47 17.61
N ARG A 193 -3.71 13.43 17.90
CA ARG A 193 -2.25 13.52 17.95
C ARG A 193 -1.66 13.07 16.62
N LEU A 194 -0.84 13.92 16.04
CA LEU A 194 -0.10 13.68 14.81
C LEU A 194 1.37 13.47 15.12
N THR A 195 1.94 12.38 14.63
CA THR A 195 3.36 12.07 14.74
C THR A 195 3.97 12.00 13.34
N ASN A 196 4.91 12.89 13.04
CA ASN A 196 5.58 12.89 11.76
C ASN A 196 6.69 11.83 11.75
N ARG A 197 6.58 10.86 10.83
CA ARG A 197 7.59 9.82 10.59
C ARG A 197 8.39 10.04 9.32
N SER A 198 8.07 11.09 8.56
CA SER A 198 8.83 11.48 7.39
C SER A 198 10.13 12.21 7.77
N PRO A 199 11.14 12.18 6.89
CA PRO A 199 12.37 12.97 7.06
C PRO A 199 12.17 14.47 6.83
N ARG A 200 10.97 14.92 6.41
CA ARG A 200 10.67 16.31 6.06
C ARG A 200 9.60 16.89 6.97
N SER A 201 9.46 18.21 6.97
CA SER A 201 8.32 18.85 7.61
C SER A 201 7.07 18.63 6.77
N VAL A 202 5.93 18.32 7.41
CA VAL A 202 4.64 18.06 6.73
C VAL A 202 3.61 19.09 7.19
N GLY A 203 2.94 19.75 6.24
CA GLY A 203 2.01 20.85 6.48
C GLY A 203 2.56 22.22 6.09
N PRO A 204 1.89 23.33 6.46
CA PRO A 204 0.74 23.43 7.39
C PRO A 204 -0.57 22.88 6.81
N PHE A 205 -1.53 22.54 7.68
CA PHE A 205 -2.87 22.07 7.27
C PHE A 205 -3.93 22.45 8.31
N ALA A 206 -5.20 22.41 7.89
CA ALA A 206 -6.33 22.54 8.79
C ALA A 206 -7.03 21.18 8.95
N LEU A 207 -7.39 20.84 10.18
CA LEU A 207 -8.09 19.62 10.55
C LEU A 207 -9.49 19.97 11.02
N THR A 208 -10.52 19.42 10.38
CA THR A 208 -11.92 19.65 10.75
C THR A 208 -12.56 18.35 11.21
N VAL A 209 -13.17 18.39 12.40
CA VAL A 209 -13.92 17.27 12.96
C VAL A 209 -15.40 17.48 12.67
N VAL A 210 -16.02 16.52 12.01
CA VAL A 210 -17.42 16.56 11.56
C VAL A 210 -18.17 15.36 12.14
N PRO A 211 -19.04 15.55 13.15
CA PRO A 211 -19.87 14.50 13.69
C PRO A 211 -20.97 14.15 12.69
N PHE A 212 -21.36 12.88 12.67
CA PHE A 212 -22.49 12.36 11.92
C PHE A 212 -23.12 11.18 12.65
N GLN A 213 -24.34 10.82 12.28
CA GLN A 213 -24.97 9.57 12.68
C GLN A 213 -25.14 8.67 11.46
N ASP A 214 -24.77 7.41 11.61
CA ASP A 214 -25.08 6.37 10.64
C ASP A 214 -26.22 5.50 11.19
N HIS A 215 -27.34 5.45 10.47
CA HIS A 215 -28.49 4.62 10.81
C HIS A 215 -28.40 3.22 10.18
N GLN A 216 -27.21 2.81 9.72
CA GLN A 216 -26.93 1.54 9.04
C GLN A 216 -27.74 1.34 7.74
N ASN A 217 -28.23 2.45 7.17
CA ASN A 217 -28.94 2.48 5.90
C ASN A 217 -28.06 3.02 4.75
N GLY A 218 -26.77 3.24 5.02
CA GLY A 218 -25.82 3.82 4.07
C GLY A 218 -25.95 5.34 3.89
N VAL A 219 -26.79 6.01 4.69
CA VAL A 219 -26.97 7.47 4.66
C VAL A 219 -26.41 8.08 5.93
N HIS A 220 -25.32 8.84 5.79
CA HIS A 220 -24.75 9.61 6.88
C HIS A 220 -25.57 10.88 7.14
N ASN A 221 -26.11 11.01 8.35
CA ASN A 221 -26.79 12.22 8.78
C ASN A 221 -25.79 13.20 9.40
N TYR A 222 -25.51 14.30 8.72
CA TYR A 222 -24.65 15.38 9.19
C TYR A 222 -25.41 16.53 9.85
N ASP A 223 -26.75 16.55 9.76
CA ASP A 223 -27.55 17.61 10.37
C ASP A 223 -27.78 17.33 11.86
N LEU A 224 -26.74 17.63 12.65
CA LEU A 224 -26.69 17.39 14.09
C LEU A 224 -26.71 18.69 14.92
N HIS A 225 -27.11 19.82 14.34
CA HIS A 225 -27.02 21.14 14.98
C HIS A 225 -27.71 21.23 16.35
N ASN A 226 -28.78 20.45 16.56
CA ASN A 226 -29.51 20.41 17.83
C ASN A 226 -29.14 19.20 18.70
N ILE A 227 -28.22 18.35 18.23
CA ILE A 227 -27.91 17.04 18.84
C ILE A 227 -26.49 17.01 19.38
N THR A 228 -25.56 17.68 18.68
CA THR A 228 -24.15 17.77 19.06
C THR A 228 -23.67 19.21 18.91
N SER A 229 -22.83 19.67 19.83
CA SER A 229 -22.18 20.98 19.74
C SER A 229 -20.69 20.85 20.00
N PHE A 230 -19.86 21.61 19.27
CA PHE A 230 -18.45 21.76 19.64
C PHE A 230 -18.32 22.80 20.75
N VAL A 231 -17.43 22.52 21.69
CA VAL A 231 -16.93 23.50 22.64
C VAL A 231 -15.73 24.18 21.98
N GLY A 232 -15.96 25.37 21.40
CA GLY A 232 -14.96 26.11 20.63
C GLY A 232 -15.04 25.82 19.13
N SER A 233 -13.87 25.75 18.47
CA SER A 233 -13.79 25.52 17.03
C SER A 233 -13.80 24.01 16.72
N SER A 234 -14.53 23.61 15.68
CA SER A 234 -14.44 22.26 15.09
C SER A 234 -13.28 22.12 14.10
N THR A 235 -12.63 23.25 13.75
CA THR A 235 -11.49 23.31 12.83
C THR A 235 -10.25 23.80 13.57
N PHE A 236 -9.16 23.04 13.45
CA PHE A 236 -7.88 23.28 14.08
C PHE A 236 -6.83 23.56 13.01
N HIS A 237 -6.15 24.70 13.11
CA HIS A 237 -5.03 25.03 12.23
C HIS A 237 -3.74 24.53 12.86
N LEU A 238 -2.97 23.77 12.08
CA LEU A 238 -1.73 23.14 12.52
C LEU A 238 -0.59 23.65 11.66
N ASP A 239 0.44 24.14 12.35
CA ASP A 239 1.71 24.44 11.72
C ASP A 239 2.38 23.15 11.22
N ALA A 240 3.38 23.31 10.35
CA ALA A 240 4.11 22.18 9.79
C ALA A 240 4.78 21.35 10.89
N VAL A 241 4.45 20.06 10.95
CA VAL A 241 4.98 19.11 11.95
C VAL A 241 6.40 18.73 11.54
N GLN A 242 7.37 19.04 12.39
CA GLN A 242 8.79 18.80 12.11
C GLN A 242 9.12 17.30 12.01
N PRO A 243 10.22 16.89 11.34
CA PRO A 243 10.66 15.51 11.26
C PRO A 243 10.78 14.87 12.65
N SER A 244 10.21 13.67 12.83
CA SER A 244 10.13 12.99 14.15
C SER A 244 9.40 13.77 15.25
N GLY A 245 8.76 14.90 14.90
CA GLY A 245 7.99 15.74 15.80
C GLY A 245 6.56 15.25 15.98
N GLN A 246 5.91 15.83 16.98
CA GLN A 246 4.51 15.59 17.28
C GLN A 246 3.75 16.91 17.40
N SER A 247 2.48 16.89 17.03
CA SER A 247 1.52 17.97 17.23
C SER A 247 0.18 17.38 17.68
N ALA A 248 -0.60 18.13 18.46
CA ALA A 248 -1.89 17.67 18.96
C ALA A 248 -2.96 18.74 18.78
N CYS A 249 -4.12 18.33 18.25
CA CYS A 249 -5.34 19.12 18.28
C CYS A 249 -6.16 18.72 19.49
N LEU A 250 -6.54 19.69 20.31
CA LEU A 250 -7.42 19.49 21.45
C LEU A 250 -8.74 20.19 21.18
N GLY A 251 -9.83 19.44 21.23
CA GLY A 251 -11.19 19.93 21.15
C GLY A 251 -12.08 19.27 22.20
N ALA A 252 -13.31 19.73 22.32
CA ALA A 252 -14.33 19.01 23.06
C ALA A 252 -15.67 19.04 22.32
N LEU A 253 -16.38 17.91 22.35
CA LEU A 253 -17.72 17.77 21.80
C LEU A 253 -18.71 17.55 22.94
N LEU A 254 -19.88 18.17 22.81
CA LEU A 254 -20.99 18.00 23.73
C LEU A 254 -22.10 17.25 22.99
N PHE A 255 -22.50 16.10 23.51
CA PHE A 255 -23.65 15.33 23.03
C PHE A 255 -24.87 15.66 23.87
N LEU A 256 -25.95 16.10 23.23
CA LEU A 256 -27.18 16.54 23.90
C LEU A 256 -28.25 15.44 23.96
N TYR A 257 -28.06 14.35 23.20
CA TYR A 257 -28.95 13.19 23.17
C TYR A 257 -28.14 11.90 23.19
N THR A 258 -28.76 10.85 23.70
CA THR A 258 -28.21 9.49 23.67
C THR A 258 -28.18 8.94 22.25
N GLY A 259 -27.18 8.13 21.94
CA GLY A 259 -27.10 7.43 20.66
C GLY A 259 -25.67 7.10 20.25
N ASP A 260 -25.57 6.47 19.08
CA ASP A 260 -24.30 6.22 18.41
C ASP A 260 -23.99 7.39 17.46
N PHE A 261 -22.79 7.95 17.60
CA PHE A 261 -22.27 9.05 16.81
C PHE A 261 -20.92 8.66 16.23
N PHE A 262 -20.60 9.20 15.08
CA PHE A 262 -19.35 8.96 14.40
C PHE A 262 -18.68 10.29 14.09
N LEU A 263 -17.35 10.35 14.24
CA LEU A 263 -16.57 11.53 13.93
C LEU A 263 -15.76 11.28 12.66
N HIS A 264 -16.06 12.04 11.62
CA HIS A 264 -15.15 12.17 10.49
C HIS A 264 -14.15 13.27 10.77
N ILE A 265 -12.87 12.95 10.61
CA ILE A 265 -11.81 13.94 10.72
C ILE A 265 -11.28 14.17 9.30
N ARG A 266 -11.38 15.41 8.82
CA ARG A 266 -11.03 15.81 7.46
C ARG A 266 -9.82 16.73 7.48
N PHE A 267 -8.93 16.56 6.51
CA PHE A 267 -7.83 17.49 6.27
C PHE A 267 -8.16 18.45 5.13
N HIS A 268 -7.70 19.67 5.31
CA HIS A 268 -7.65 20.70 4.29
C HIS A 268 -6.21 21.17 4.17
N GLU A 269 -5.57 20.87 3.05
CA GLU A 269 -4.25 21.41 2.72
C GLU A 269 -4.41 22.85 2.24
N ASP A 270 -3.57 23.76 2.76
CA ASP A 270 -3.52 25.12 2.23
C ASP A 270 -2.75 25.03 0.90
N SER A 271 -3.41 25.43 -0.20
CA SER A 271 -3.10 25.22 -1.64
C SER A 271 -1.67 25.51 -2.18
N THR A 272 -0.67 25.68 -1.32
CA THR A 272 0.70 26.08 -1.64
C THR A 272 1.75 24.97 -1.48
N SER A 273 1.47 23.88 -0.76
CA SER A 273 2.36 22.72 -0.67
C SER A 273 2.05 21.66 -1.75
N LYS A 274 3.08 20.90 -2.15
CA LYS A 274 2.94 19.80 -3.12
C LYS A 274 1.85 18.85 -2.62
N GLU A 275 0.78 18.71 -3.41
CA GLU A 275 -0.39 17.87 -3.12
C GLU A 275 0.05 16.51 -2.58
N LEU A 276 -0.14 16.31 -1.28
CA LEU A 276 0.01 15.01 -0.67
C LEU A 276 -1.17 14.14 -1.16
N PRO A 277 -0.95 12.86 -1.53
CA PRO A 277 -2.02 12.02 -2.05
C PRO A 277 -3.24 12.04 -1.12
N PRO A 278 -4.47 12.22 -1.66
CA PRO A 278 -5.69 12.25 -0.85
C PRO A 278 -5.87 11.01 0.03
N SER A 279 -5.35 9.87 -0.42
CA SER A 279 -5.33 8.60 0.32
C SER A 279 -4.57 8.68 1.65
N TRP A 280 -3.69 9.65 1.82
CA TRP A 280 -2.91 9.86 3.04
C TRP A 280 -3.68 10.61 4.13
N PHE A 281 -4.83 11.19 3.79
CA PHE A 281 -5.65 11.98 4.71
C PHE A 281 -6.98 11.32 5.10
N CYS A 282 -7.23 10.11 4.62
CA CYS A 282 -8.42 9.33 4.97
C CYS A 282 -8.27 8.73 6.37
N LEU A 283 -8.73 9.48 7.38
CA LEU A 283 -8.81 9.02 8.76
C LEU A 283 -9.97 8.02 8.94
N PRO A 284 -9.78 6.95 9.74
CA PRO A 284 -10.90 6.12 10.14
C PRO A 284 -11.93 6.94 10.92
N SER A 285 -13.20 6.55 10.83
CA SER A 285 -14.26 7.21 11.60
C SER A 285 -14.17 6.77 13.06
N VAL A 286 -14.25 7.72 13.99
CA VAL A 286 -14.24 7.41 15.43
C VAL A 286 -15.67 7.19 15.89
N HIS A 287 -15.95 6.06 16.52
CA HIS A 287 -17.27 5.75 17.07
C HIS A 287 -17.36 6.21 18.53
N VAL A 288 -18.32 7.08 18.81
CA VAL A 288 -18.64 7.57 20.15
C VAL A 288 -20.08 7.19 20.48
N ARG A 289 -20.30 6.61 21.66
CA ARG A 289 -21.64 6.26 22.16
C ARG A 289 -21.99 7.14 23.35
N ALA A 290 -22.98 8.02 23.16
CA ALA A 290 -23.50 8.87 24.21
C ALA A 290 -24.60 8.13 24.98
N LEU A 291 -24.39 7.97 26.29
CA LEU A 291 -25.26 7.26 27.21
C LEU A 291 -25.96 8.24 28.15
N GLU A 292 -27.12 7.82 28.65
CA GLU A 292 -27.82 8.57 29.70
C GLU A 292 -27.01 8.53 30.99
N ALA A 293 -26.96 9.68 31.69
CA ALA A 293 -26.41 9.75 33.03
C ALA A 293 -27.14 8.76 33.92
N GLN A 294 -26.40 7.81 34.51
CA GLN A 294 -26.96 6.91 35.52
C GLN A 294 -27.39 7.78 36.71
N ALA A 295 -28.70 7.79 36.99
CA ALA A 295 -29.33 8.52 38.08
C ALA A 295 -28.91 7.99 39.47
#